data_AF-A0A9D0W0X8-F1
#
_entry.id   AF-A0A9D0W0X8-F1
#
_cell.length_a   1.000
_cell.length_b   1.000
_cell.length_c   1.000
_cell.angle_alpha   90.00
_cell.angle_beta   90.00
_cell.angle_gamma   90.00
#
_symmetry.space_group_name_H-M   'P 1'
#
loop_
_entity.id
_entity.type
_entity.pdbx_description
1 polymer ?
#
loop_
_entity_poly.entity_id
_entity_poly.type
_entity_poly.pdbx_seq_one_letter_code
_entity_poly.pdbx_strand_id
1 'polypeptide(L)'
;MRYAPVILTGGAGSRLWPVSREYYPKPLLPMFGDNTLLQETLLRLDGLGGLAAPLLVCNEEHRFLVAEQVQSLGRTADAIILEPEGRNTAPALTLAALTLAEADPATLMVVMPADHVIADREAFL
;
A
#
# COMPACT_ATOMS: atom_id res chain seq x y z
N MET A 1 -4.01 21.89 -2.08
CA MET A 1 -4.59 20.80 -1.25
C MET A 1 -3.71 19.58 -1.47
N ARG A 2 -3.20 18.95 -0.41
CA ARG A 2 -2.29 17.80 -0.50
C ARG A 2 -3.11 16.52 -0.63
N TYR A 3 -2.83 15.70 -1.64
CA TYR A 3 -3.44 14.38 -1.81
C TYR A 3 -2.41 13.31 -1.44
N ALA A 4 -2.68 12.55 -0.39
CA ALA A 4 -1.76 11.50 0.08
C ALA A 4 -2.33 10.12 -0.23
N PRO A 5 -1.70 9.34 -1.13
CA PRO A 5 -2.03 7.94 -1.29
C PRO A 5 -1.73 7.19 0.01
N VAL A 6 -2.70 6.43 0.51
CA VAL A 6 -2.57 5.58 1.69
C VAL A 6 -2.78 4.14 1.27
N ILE A 7 -1.69 3.38 1.23
CA ILE A 7 -1.70 2.01 0.73
C ILE A 7 -1.68 1.03 1.90
N LEU A 8 -2.73 0.22 2.01
CA LEU A 8 -2.86 -0.78 3.05
C LEU A 8 -2.31 -2.12 2.56
N THR A 9 -1.21 -2.55 3.15
CA THR A 9 -0.51 -3.81 2.86
C THR A 9 -0.72 -4.79 4.01
N GLY A 10 -1.94 -5.31 4.10
CA GLY A 10 -2.35 -6.25 5.15
C GLY A 10 -2.84 -7.58 4.59
N GLY A 11 -2.95 -8.56 5.47
CA GLY A 11 -3.56 -9.87 5.21
C GLY A 11 -2.54 -10.94 4.82
N ALA A 12 -2.48 -12.00 5.63
CA ALA A 12 -1.61 -13.17 5.39
C ALA A 12 -1.96 -13.94 4.10
N GLY A 13 -3.10 -13.64 3.47
CA GLY A 13 -3.53 -14.29 2.24
C GLY A 13 -3.93 -15.76 2.41
N SER A 14 -4.08 -16.28 3.64
CA SER A 14 -4.24 -17.72 3.98
C SER A 14 -5.17 -18.56 3.08
N ARG A 15 -6.19 -17.95 2.45
CA ARG A 15 -7.06 -18.58 1.43
C ARG A 15 -6.35 -18.97 0.13
N LEU A 16 -5.18 -18.39 -0.15
CA LEU A 16 -4.33 -18.63 -1.31
C LEU A 16 -3.16 -19.56 -0.98
N TRP A 17 -3.17 -20.25 0.16
CA TRP A 17 -2.18 -21.28 0.44
C TRP A 17 -2.20 -22.35 -0.67
N PRO A 18 -1.04 -22.83 -1.18
CA PRO A 18 0.33 -22.59 -0.70
C PRO A 18 1.04 -21.39 -1.37
N VAL A 19 0.34 -20.65 -2.22
CA VAL A 19 0.88 -19.50 -2.98
C VAL A 19 1.23 -18.35 -2.04
N SER A 20 0.33 -18.01 -1.11
CA SER A 20 0.64 -17.09 0.00
C SER A 20 1.21 -17.85 1.20
N ARG A 21 2.22 -17.26 1.83
CA ARG A 21 2.82 -17.77 3.07
C ARG A 21 2.81 -16.67 4.13
N GLU A 22 3.03 -17.03 5.39
CA GLU A 22 3.08 -16.10 6.52
C GLU A 22 4.01 -14.90 6.26
N TYR A 23 5.23 -15.17 5.77
CA TYR A 23 6.21 -14.13 5.43
C TYR A 23 6.08 -13.56 4.01
N TYR A 24 5.22 -14.13 3.17
CA TYR A 24 4.99 -13.69 1.79
C TYR A 24 3.48 -13.57 1.53
N PRO A 25 2.85 -12.51 2.05
CA PRO A 25 1.42 -12.28 1.93
C PRO A 25 1.04 -11.92 0.49
N LYS A 26 -0.26 -12.10 0.18
CA LYS A 26 -0.85 -11.85 -1.15
C LYS A 26 -0.41 -10.54 -1.83
N PRO A 27 -0.39 -9.37 -1.16
CA PRO A 27 0.00 -8.11 -1.81
C PRO A 27 1.41 -8.13 -2.41
N LEU A 28 2.29 -8.96 -1.86
CA LEU A 28 3.71 -9.02 -2.22
C LEU A 28 4.00 -10.08 -3.30
N LEU A 29 2.97 -10.64 -3.94
CA LEU A 29 3.10 -11.70 -4.94
C LEU A 29 2.77 -11.19 -6.36
N PRO A 30 3.53 -11.60 -7.39
CA PRO A 30 3.22 -11.33 -8.79
C PRO A 30 2.12 -12.28 -9.29
N MET A 31 0.86 -11.88 -9.10
CA MET A 31 -0.30 -12.75 -9.37
C MET A 31 -0.80 -12.67 -10.82
N PHE A 32 -0.64 -11.53 -11.50
CA PHE A 32 -1.26 -11.24 -12.80
C PHE A 32 -0.31 -10.60 -13.81
N GLY A 33 1.00 -10.81 -13.64
CA GLY A 33 2.05 -10.22 -14.48
C GLY A 33 3.40 -10.25 -13.77
N ASP A 34 4.29 -9.36 -14.20
CA ASP A 34 5.65 -9.28 -13.67
C ASP A 34 5.72 -8.55 -12.31
N ASN A 35 4.79 -7.63 -12.05
CA ASN A 35 4.73 -6.86 -10.83
C ASN A 35 3.85 -7.53 -9.76
N THR A 36 4.16 -7.24 -8.50
CA THR A 36 3.31 -7.63 -7.36
C THR A 36 2.04 -6.78 -7.30
N LEU A 37 1.02 -7.23 -6.55
CA LEU A 37 -0.22 -6.45 -6.39
C LEU A 37 0.02 -5.08 -5.72
N LEU A 38 0.99 -5.01 -4.79
CA LEU A 38 1.45 -3.75 -4.22
C LEU A 38 2.07 -2.86 -5.29
N GLN A 39 2.96 -3.40 -6.12
CA GLN A 39 3.59 -2.64 -7.19
C GLN A 39 2.56 -2.17 -8.24
N GLU A 40 1.63 -3.02 -8.64
CA GLU A 40 0.52 -2.65 -9.53
C GLU A 40 -0.33 -1.52 -8.93
N THR A 41 -0.56 -1.54 -7.61
CA THR A 41 -1.30 -0.47 -6.92
C THR A 41 -0.52 0.85 -6.91
N LEU A 42 0.80 0.80 -6.76
CA LEU A 42 1.67 1.98 -6.85
C LEU A 42 1.73 2.56 -8.27
N LEU A 43 1.89 1.69 -9.28
CA LEU A 43 1.96 2.06 -10.69
C LEU A 43 0.63 2.60 -11.23
N ARG A 44 -0.50 2.17 -10.66
CA ARG A 44 -1.82 2.68 -11.04
C ARG A 44 -1.96 4.18 -10.84
N LEU A 45 -1.25 4.75 -9.88
CA LEU A 45 -1.27 6.19 -9.60
C LEU A 45 -0.48 7.02 -10.61
N ASP A 46 0.30 6.38 -11.50
CA ASP A 46 1.09 7.10 -12.48
C ASP A 46 0.18 7.89 -13.44
N GLY A 47 0.59 9.12 -13.74
CA GLY A 47 -0.19 10.05 -14.56
C GLY A 47 -1.09 10.99 -13.75
N LEU A 48 -1.31 10.73 -12.45
CA LEU A 48 -1.98 11.68 -11.56
C LEU A 48 -1.01 12.72 -11.01
N GLY A 49 -1.18 13.96 -11.48
CA GLY A 49 -0.49 15.12 -10.90
C GLY A 49 -1.01 15.46 -9.51
N GLY A 50 -0.13 16.03 -8.66
CA GLY A 50 -0.52 16.57 -7.36
C GLY A 50 -0.63 15.55 -6.22
N LEU A 51 -0.27 14.29 -6.45
CA LEU A 51 -0.12 13.29 -5.40
C LEU A 51 1.21 13.48 -4.65
N ALA A 52 1.16 13.38 -3.33
CA ALA A 52 2.35 13.19 -2.51
C ALA A 52 2.91 11.77 -2.69
N ALA A 53 4.13 11.55 -2.17
CA ALA A 53 4.65 10.20 -2.02
C ALA A 53 3.67 9.34 -1.18
N PRO A 54 3.56 8.03 -1.46
CA PRO A 54 2.59 7.18 -0.79
C PRO A 54 3.00 6.94 0.67
N LEU A 55 2.03 6.94 1.57
CA LEU A 55 2.14 6.41 2.91
C LEU A 55 1.67 4.96 2.88
N LEU A 56 2.51 4.03 3.35
CA LEU A 56 2.18 2.61 3.42
C LEU A 56 1.90 2.22 4.87
N VAL A 57 0.94 1.31 5.08
CA VAL A 57 0.68 0.68 6.37
C VAL A 57 0.84 -0.82 6.20
N CYS A 58 1.75 -1.44 6.95
CA CYS A 58 2.09 -2.85 6.84
C CYS A 58 2.33 -3.49 8.20
N ASN A 59 2.29 -4.81 8.28
CA ASN A 59 2.76 -5.52 9.47
C ASN A 59 4.29 -5.37 9.61
N GLU A 60 4.79 -5.26 10.84
CA GLU A 60 6.23 -5.15 11.15
C GLU A 60 7.08 -6.28 10.55
N GLU A 61 6.53 -7.49 10.42
CA GLU A 61 7.21 -8.65 9.83
C GLU A 61 7.52 -8.45 8.34
N HIS A 62 6.73 -7.63 7.63
CA HIS A 62 6.87 -7.41 6.19
C HIS A 62 7.61 -6.11 5.85
N ARG A 63 8.11 -5.37 6.85
CA ARG A 63 8.71 -4.03 6.69
C ARG A 63 9.78 -3.95 5.59
N PHE A 64 10.65 -4.96 5.50
CA PHE A 64 11.75 -4.97 4.54
C PHE A 64 11.26 -5.26 3.13
N LEU A 65 10.34 -6.22 2.98
CA LEU A 65 9.79 -6.58 1.67
C LEU A 65 8.94 -5.45 1.09
N VAL A 66 8.15 -4.77 1.92
CA VAL A 66 7.37 -3.60 1.49
C VAL A 66 8.29 -2.48 1.03
N ALA A 67 9.34 -2.15 1.80
CA ALA A 67 10.32 -1.14 1.42
C ALA A 67 11.06 -1.49 0.12
N GLU A 68 11.49 -2.75 -0.04
CA GLU A 68 12.16 -3.26 -1.24
C GLU A 68 11.25 -3.17 -2.48
N GLN A 69 9.95 -3.48 -2.35
CA GLN A 69 9.01 -3.38 -3.48
C GLN A 69 8.78 -1.95 -3.94
N VAL A 70 8.75 -0.99 -3.02
CA VAL A 70 8.71 0.44 -3.38
C VAL A 70 10.01 0.85 -4.05
N GLN A 71 11.16 0.46 -3.50
CA GLN A 71 12.48 0.83 -4.01
C GLN A 71 12.78 0.22 -5.39
N SER A 72 12.35 -1.02 -5.65
CA SER A 72 12.53 -1.70 -6.94
C SER A 72 11.77 -1.03 -8.09
N LEU A 73 10.74 -0.24 -7.79
CA LEU A 73 10.07 0.65 -8.76
C LEU A 73 10.79 1.99 -8.95
N GLY A 74 11.93 2.22 -8.28
CA GLY A 74 12.62 3.51 -8.27
C GLY A 74 11.86 4.61 -7.51
N ARG A 75 10.99 4.24 -6.56
CA ARG A 75 10.13 5.17 -5.81
C ARG A 75 10.57 5.31 -4.36
N THR A 76 10.03 6.35 -3.72
CA THR A 76 10.16 6.59 -2.28
C THR A 76 8.78 6.64 -1.64
N ALA A 77 8.64 6.02 -0.47
CA ALA A 77 7.47 6.22 0.38
C ALA A 77 7.63 7.52 1.19
N ASP A 78 6.51 8.20 1.50
CA ASP A 78 6.47 9.30 2.47
C ASP A 78 6.73 8.76 3.88
N ALA A 79 6.08 7.64 4.19
CA ALA A 79 6.29 6.87 5.42
C ALA A 79 5.86 5.42 5.21
N ILE A 80 6.40 4.52 6.04
CA ILE A 80 5.93 3.15 6.20
C ILE A 80 5.57 2.96 7.68
N ILE A 81 4.28 2.89 7.98
CA ILE A 81 3.75 2.62 9.31
C ILE A 81 3.75 1.11 9.55
N LEU A 82 4.38 0.70 10.65
CA LEU A 82 4.48 -0.70 11.04
C LEU A 82 3.44 -1.01 12.12
N GLU A 83 2.48 -1.85 11.77
CA GLU A 83 1.54 -2.44 12.72
C GLU A 83 2.20 -3.61 13.45
N PRO A 84 2.27 -3.61 14.79
CA PRO A 84 2.80 -4.74 15.55
C PRO A 84 1.88 -5.97 15.47
N GLU A 85 0.60 -5.75 15.17
CA GLU A 85 -0.45 -6.76 15.07
C GLU A 85 -1.47 -6.28 14.03
N GLY A 86 -1.93 -7.17 13.17
CA GLY A 86 -3.01 -6.84 12.22
C GLY A 86 -4.36 -6.67 12.93
N ARG A 87 -4.88 -5.44 12.97
CA ARG A 87 -6.16 -5.11 13.63
C ARG A 87 -7.27 -4.66 12.67
N ASN A 88 -7.19 -5.10 11.40
CA ASN A 88 -8.06 -4.71 10.28
C ASN A 88 -7.89 -3.24 9.85
N THR A 89 -8.74 -2.82 8.91
CA THR A 89 -8.65 -1.56 8.17
C THR A 89 -8.82 -0.31 9.04
N ALA A 90 -9.75 -0.30 10.01
CA ALA A 90 -10.07 0.92 10.75
C ALA A 90 -8.89 1.42 11.62
N PRO A 91 -8.18 0.56 12.38
CA PRO A 91 -6.96 0.97 13.07
C PRO A 91 -5.84 1.43 12.13
N ALA A 92 -5.60 0.70 11.03
CA ALA A 92 -4.59 1.08 10.03
C ALA A 92 -4.86 2.47 9.43
N LEU A 93 -6.12 2.76 9.10
CA LEU A 93 -6.52 4.08 8.60
C LEU A 93 -6.45 5.17 9.65
N THR A 94 -6.76 4.86 10.92
CA THR A 94 -6.60 5.79 12.03
C THR A 94 -5.13 6.20 12.18
N LEU A 95 -4.21 5.24 12.14
CA LEU A 95 -2.77 5.53 12.20
C LEU A 95 -2.33 6.42 11.04
N ALA A 96 -2.70 6.08 9.81
CA ALA A 96 -2.38 6.88 8.63
C ALA A 96 -2.96 8.31 8.72
N ALA A 97 -4.20 8.45 9.18
CA ALA A 97 -4.86 9.75 9.33
C ALA A 97 -4.15 10.62 10.37
N LEU A 98 -3.79 10.05 11.53
CA LEU A 98 -3.06 10.76 12.58
C LEU A 98 -1.68 11.22 12.08
N THR A 99 -0.92 10.33 11.42
CA THR A 99 0.38 10.66 10.83
C THR A 99 0.30 11.78 9.80
N LEU A 100 -0.71 11.76 8.92
CA LEU A 100 -0.88 12.81 7.91
C LEU A 100 -1.35 14.13 8.52
N ALA A 101 -2.23 14.06 9.54
CA ALA A 101 -2.76 15.23 10.22
C ALA A 101 -1.69 15.99 11.04
N GLU A 102 -0.65 15.30 11.53
CA GLU A 102 0.50 15.95 12.17
C GLU A 102 1.24 16.89 11.21
N ALA A 103 1.31 16.55 9.92
CA ALA A 103 1.96 17.36 8.90
C ALA A 103 1.02 18.41 8.29
N ASP A 104 -0.20 18.01 7.92
CA ASP A 104 -1.23 18.89 7.36
C ASP A 104 -2.63 18.29 7.61
N PRO A 105 -3.42 18.83 8.56
CA PRO A 105 -4.79 18.39 8.85
C PRO A 105 -5.77 18.49 7.66
N ALA A 106 -5.45 19.26 6.63
CA ALA A 106 -6.27 19.40 5.42
C ALA A 106 -5.88 18.39 4.32
N THR A 107 -4.93 17.47 4.60
CA THR A 107 -4.53 16.41 3.65
C THR A 107 -5.72 15.52 3.31
N LEU A 108 -5.96 15.32 2.02
CA LEU A 108 -6.95 14.37 1.53
C LEU A 108 -6.30 12.99 1.35
N MET A 109 -6.80 12.00 2.09
CA MET A 109 -6.33 10.61 2.01
C MET A 109 -7.00 9.89 0.83
N VAL A 110 -6.18 9.33 -0.06
CA VAL A 110 -6.64 8.43 -1.12
C VAL A 110 -6.30 7.00 -0.70
N VAL A 111 -7.27 6.33 -0.09
CA VAL A 111 -7.07 5.00 0.52
C VAL A 111 -7.17 3.89 -0.53
N MET A 112 -6.16 3.01 -0.57
CA MET A 112 -6.09 1.91 -1.52
C MET A 112 -5.64 0.60 -0.85
N PRO A 113 -6.45 -0.46 -0.90
CA PRO A 113 -5.98 -1.80 -0.57
C PRO A 113 -4.95 -2.28 -1.60
N ALA A 114 -3.82 -2.81 -1.13
CA ALA A 114 -2.75 -3.30 -2.00
C ALA A 114 -3.05 -4.65 -2.67
N ASP A 115 -4.19 -5.28 -2.37
CA ASP A 115 -4.52 -6.64 -2.82
C ASP A 115 -5.67 -6.67 -3.84
N HIS A 116 -6.07 -5.51 -4.37
CA HIS A 116 -7.08 -5.37 -5.40
C HIS A 116 -6.48 -5.40 -6.81
N VAL A 117 -7.17 -6.10 -7.71
CA VAL A 117 -6.88 -6.09 -9.14
C VAL A 117 -7.86 -5.13 -9.82
N ILE A 118 -7.32 -4.15 -10.54
CA ILE A 118 -8.09 -3.19 -11.33
C ILE A 118 -7.51 -3.27 -12.74
N ALA A 119 -8.28 -3.88 -13.65
CA ALA A 119 -7.81 -4.18 -15.01
C ALA A 119 -7.82 -2.94 -15.92
N ASP A 120 -8.81 -2.06 -15.73
CA ASP A 120 -8.93 -0.84 -16.50
C ASP A 120 -8.32 0.33 -15.71
N ARG A 121 -7.06 0.65 -16.03
CA ARG A 121 -6.35 1.76 -15.42
C ARG A 121 -6.87 3.11 -15.89
N GLU A 122 -7.29 3.23 -17.15
CA GLU A 122 -7.76 4.50 -17.70
C GLU A 122 -9.09 4.90 -17.05
N ALA A 123 -10.01 3.95 -16.85
CA ALA A 123 -11.27 4.21 -16.15
C ALA A 123 -11.11 4.47 -14.65
N PHE A 124 -10.00 4.06 -14.03
CA PHE A 124 -9.71 4.33 -12.63
C PHE A 124 -9.21 5.77 -12.39
N LEU A 125 -8.48 6.33 -13.37
CA LEU A 125 -7.84 7.64 -13.32
C LEU A 125 -8.83 8.78 -13.62
#